data_AF-A0A918J0L8-F1
#
_entry.id   AF-A0A918J0L8-F1
#
_cell.length_a   1.000
_cell.length_b   1.000
_cell.length_c   1.000
_cell.angle_alpha   90.00
_cell.angle_beta   90.00
_cell.angle_gamma   90.00
#
_symmetry.space_group_name_H-M   'P 1'
#
loop_
_entity.id
_entity.type
_entity.pdbx_description
1 polymer ?
#
loop_
_entity_poly.entity_id
_entity_poly.type
_entity_poly.pdbx_seq_one_letter_code
_entity_poly.pdbx_strand_id
1 'polypeptide(L)'
;MTAPGPADGTGPAPAHPTDPEGRRTTMETTADGSGQAPAQVSAALREAVAAMIGTDPGAIAPDANLIHLGLGSLEMMRLVNRWRREGLPVQFRELAAEPTLDAWQRHFDAVAAAPGEASA
;
A
#
# COMPACT_ATOMS: atom_id res chain seq x y z
N MET A 1 -14.49 -33.90 -39.61
CA MET A 1 -14.26 -33.60 -41.05
C MET A 1 -12.95 -32.82 -41.10
N THR A 2 -11.94 -33.38 -41.77
CA THR A 2 -10.56 -32.90 -41.78
C THR A 2 -10.34 -31.95 -42.97
N ALA A 3 -9.54 -30.90 -42.78
CA ALA A 3 -8.80 -30.23 -43.84
C ALA A 3 -7.68 -29.36 -43.23
N PRO A 4 -6.40 -29.80 -43.26
CA PRO A 4 -5.24 -28.94 -43.05
C PRO A 4 -4.75 -28.35 -44.39
N GLY A 5 -4.52 -27.02 -44.43
CA GLY A 5 -3.85 -26.34 -45.53
C GLY A 5 -2.32 -26.31 -45.34
N PRO A 6 -1.51 -26.40 -46.42
CA PRO A 6 -0.06 -26.61 -46.32
C PRO A 6 0.78 -25.33 -46.18
N ALA A 7 1.99 -25.59 -45.69
CA ALA A 7 3.16 -24.74 -45.47
C ALA A 7 3.71 -24.05 -46.73
N ASP A 8 4.30 -22.87 -46.55
CA ASP A 8 5.66 -22.48 -46.99
C ASP A 8 5.92 -21.04 -46.47
N GLY A 9 7.07 -20.60 -45.97
CA GLY A 9 8.43 -21.13 -45.95
C GLY A 9 9.36 -19.99 -45.50
N THR A 10 10.66 -20.28 -45.39
CA THR A 10 11.77 -19.34 -45.18
C THR A 10 11.85 -18.73 -43.78
N GLY A 11 12.80 -19.02 -42.90
CA GLY A 11 14.16 -19.57 -42.99
C GLY A 11 14.98 -18.80 -41.93
N PRO A 12 15.69 -19.46 -40.99
CA PRO A 12 16.35 -18.75 -39.89
C PRO A 12 17.61 -18.02 -40.38
N ALA A 13 17.72 -16.73 -40.05
CA ALA A 13 18.96 -15.97 -40.21
C ALA A 13 20.01 -16.43 -39.18
N PRO A 14 21.26 -16.73 -39.58
CA PRO A 14 22.36 -17.00 -38.65
C PRO A 14 23.19 -15.73 -38.40
N ALA A 15 23.44 -15.44 -37.12
CA ALA A 15 24.35 -14.42 -36.60
C ALA A 15 24.33 -14.59 -35.07
N HIS A 16 25.38 -14.80 -34.29
CA HIS A 16 26.84 -14.72 -34.42
C HIS A 16 27.46 -15.54 -33.24
N PRO A 17 28.80 -15.72 -33.19
CA PRO A 17 29.48 -16.72 -32.37
C PRO A 17 29.96 -16.24 -30.98
N THR A 18 30.31 -17.23 -30.14
CA THR A 18 31.32 -17.27 -29.04
C THR A 18 31.14 -16.43 -27.77
N ASP A 19 30.85 -17.15 -26.65
CA ASP A 19 31.48 -17.20 -25.28
C ASP A 19 31.86 -15.88 -24.54
N PRO A 20 31.98 -15.79 -23.17
CA PRO A 20 32.15 -16.83 -22.16
C PRO A 20 31.38 -16.65 -20.81
N GLU A 21 31.47 -17.70 -19.99
CA GLU A 21 31.48 -17.77 -18.52
C GLU A 21 31.48 -16.45 -17.70
N GLY A 22 30.61 -16.35 -16.69
CA GLY A 22 30.64 -15.23 -15.73
C GLY A 22 29.68 -15.37 -14.55
N ARG A 23 30.13 -16.03 -13.48
CA ARG A 23 29.50 -15.89 -12.15
C ARG A 23 29.66 -14.43 -11.69
N ARG A 24 28.56 -13.74 -11.35
CA ARG A 24 28.46 -12.82 -10.20
C ARG A 24 27.10 -12.13 -10.11
N THR A 25 26.48 -12.30 -8.95
CA THR A 25 25.88 -11.26 -8.10
C THR A 25 25.56 -9.91 -8.74
N THR A 26 24.28 -9.55 -8.78
CA THR A 26 23.77 -8.24 -8.32
C THR A 26 22.26 -8.32 -8.09
N MET A 27 21.86 -8.19 -6.82
CA MET A 27 20.62 -7.53 -6.47
C MET A 27 20.65 -6.15 -7.12
N GLU A 28 19.69 -5.83 -8.00
CA GLU A 28 19.27 -4.44 -8.24
C GLU A 28 17.96 -4.45 -9.05
N THR A 29 16.83 -4.37 -8.35
CA THR A 29 15.68 -3.67 -8.90
C THR A 29 15.66 -2.32 -8.22
N THR A 30 16.46 -1.39 -8.75
CA THR A 30 16.20 0.03 -8.60
C THR A 30 14.82 0.29 -9.21
N ALA A 31 13.80 0.20 -8.37
CA ALA A 31 12.58 0.94 -8.61
C ALA A 31 12.91 2.43 -8.37
N ASP A 32 13.60 3.04 -9.33
CA ASP A 32 13.53 4.47 -9.52
C ASP A 32 12.12 4.76 -10.02
N GLY A 33 11.30 5.19 -9.08
CA GLY A 33 9.95 5.68 -9.30
C GLY A 33 9.82 6.94 -8.47
N SER A 34 10.41 8.04 -8.93
CA SER A 34 10.01 9.37 -8.49
C SER A 34 8.58 9.63 -8.93
N GLY A 35 7.66 9.12 -8.13
CA GLY A 35 6.24 9.36 -8.15
C GLY A 35 5.80 8.93 -6.77
N GLN A 36 5.47 9.88 -5.88
CA GLN A 36 5.05 9.62 -4.51
C GLN A 36 4.09 8.42 -4.51
N ALA A 37 4.58 7.26 -4.08
CA ALA A 37 3.75 6.07 -3.95
C ALA A 37 2.59 6.46 -3.02
N PRO A 38 1.35 6.01 -3.30
CA PRO A 38 0.23 6.26 -2.38
C PRO A 38 0.71 5.88 -0.99
N ALA A 39 0.53 6.74 0.02
CA ALA A 39 1.10 6.53 1.33
C ALA A 39 0.82 5.07 1.71
N GLN A 40 1.88 4.31 1.99
CA GLN A 40 1.75 2.87 2.22
C GLN A 40 0.93 2.68 3.50
N VAL A 41 -0.39 2.61 3.35
CA VAL A 41 -1.31 2.41 4.46
C VAL A 41 -0.92 1.09 5.07
N SER A 42 -0.56 1.14 6.35
CA SER A 42 -0.15 -0.04 7.09
C SER A 42 -1.26 -1.09 7.05
N ALA A 43 -0.87 -2.36 6.88
CA ALA A 43 -1.80 -3.48 6.90
C ALA A 43 -2.63 -3.47 8.19
N ALA A 44 -2.01 -3.14 9.33
CA ALA A 44 -2.67 -3.02 10.62
C ALA A 44 -3.79 -1.98 10.64
N LEU A 45 -3.59 -0.80 10.03
CA LEU A 45 -4.63 0.22 9.94
C LEU A 45 -5.79 -0.25 9.04
N ARG A 46 -5.49 -0.82 7.87
CA ARG A 46 -6.52 -1.38 6.97
C ARG A 46 -7.34 -2.46 7.67
N GLU A 47 -6.69 -3.43 8.28
CA GLU A 47 -7.32 -4.53 9.02
C GLU A 47 -8.20 -4.00 10.15
N ALA A 48 -7.69 -3.03 10.93
CA ALA A 48 -8.44 -2.45 12.04
C ALA A 48 -9.72 -1.75 11.57
N VAL A 49 -9.67 -1.02 10.45
CA VAL A 49 -10.85 -0.33 9.91
C VAL A 49 -11.80 -1.32 9.23
N ALA A 50 -11.28 -2.26 8.44
CA ALA A 50 -12.04 -3.29 7.75
C ALA A 50 -12.83 -4.16 8.72
N ALA A 51 -12.24 -4.54 9.86
CA ALA A 51 -12.91 -5.28 10.92
C ALA A 51 -14.08 -4.52 11.56
N MET A 52 -14.01 -3.19 11.63
CA MET A 52 -15.06 -2.35 12.21
C MET A 52 -16.22 -2.14 11.22
N ILE A 53 -15.91 -2.05 9.93
CA ILE A 53 -16.91 -1.92 8.85
C ILE A 53 -17.52 -3.28 8.48
N GLY A 54 -16.78 -4.37 8.67
CA GLY A 54 -17.17 -5.72 8.23
C GLY A 54 -16.93 -5.95 6.74
N THR A 55 -15.87 -5.37 6.17
CA THR A 55 -15.49 -5.53 4.76
C THR A 55 -14.08 -6.11 4.62
N ASP A 56 -13.67 -6.40 3.39
CA ASP A 56 -12.32 -6.85 3.08
C ASP A 56 -11.32 -5.66 3.12
N PRO A 57 -10.14 -5.81 3.75
CA PRO A 57 -9.13 -4.75 3.84
C PRO A 57 -8.56 -4.33 2.49
N GLY A 58 -8.55 -5.23 1.49
CA GLY A 58 -8.16 -4.95 0.12
C GLY A 58 -9.25 -4.25 -0.71
N ALA A 59 -10.51 -4.29 -0.25
CA ALA A 59 -11.61 -3.57 -0.86
C ALA A 59 -11.66 -2.08 -0.46
N ILE A 60 -10.93 -1.66 0.59
CA ILE A 60 -10.88 -0.27 1.05
C ILE A 60 -9.75 0.47 0.33
N ALA A 61 -10.10 1.36 -0.61
CA ALA A 61 -9.12 2.23 -1.25
C ALA A 61 -8.50 3.21 -0.23
N PRO A 62 -7.21 3.57 -0.37
CA PRO A 62 -6.52 4.44 0.59
C PRO A 62 -7.16 5.83 0.73
N ASP A 63 -7.68 6.36 -0.38
CA ASP A 63 -8.35 7.66 -0.44
C ASP A 63 -9.87 7.57 -0.19
N ALA A 64 -10.42 6.37 0.04
CA ALA A 64 -11.85 6.20 0.25
C ALA A 64 -12.29 6.84 1.56
N ASN A 65 -13.42 7.54 1.51
CA ASN A 65 -14.06 8.08 2.70
C ASN A 65 -14.69 6.94 3.52
N LEU A 66 -14.09 6.65 4.68
CA LEU A 66 -14.47 5.57 5.57
C LEU A 66 -15.89 5.73 6.14
N ILE A 67 -16.37 6.97 6.32
CA ILE A 67 -17.73 7.23 6.81
C ILE A 67 -18.76 6.76 5.77
N HIS A 68 -18.50 7.00 4.47
CA HIS A 68 -19.35 6.50 3.38
C HIS A 68 -19.31 4.97 3.27
N LEU A 69 -18.22 4.34 3.68
CA LEU A 69 -18.09 2.88 3.73
C LEU A 69 -18.79 2.26 4.95
N GLY A 70 -19.27 3.06 5.90
CA GLY A 70 -20.02 2.59 7.08
C GLY A 70 -19.28 2.77 8.40
N LEU A 71 -18.13 3.43 8.43
CA LEU A 71 -17.45 3.75 9.68
C LEU A 71 -18.20 4.85 10.44
N GLY A 72 -18.90 4.47 11.50
CA GLY A 72 -19.62 5.40 12.37
C GLY A 72 -18.72 6.16 13.36
N SER A 73 -19.25 7.26 13.91
CA SER A 73 -18.54 8.08 14.91
C SER A 73 -18.17 7.29 16.17
N LEU A 74 -19.01 6.35 16.60
CA LEU A 74 -18.73 5.51 17.76
C LEU A 74 -17.51 4.61 17.52
N GLU A 75 -17.45 3.99 16.34
CA GLU A 75 -16.34 3.13 15.93
C GLU A 75 -15.05 3.94 15.80
N MET A 76 -15.12 5.15 15.26
CA MET A 76 -13.99 6.09 15.22
C MET A 76 -13.54 6.50 16.63
N MET A 77 -14.45 6.82 17.55
CA MET A 77 -14.09 7.12 18.94
C MET A 77 -13.41 5.93 19.64
N ARG A 78 -13.85 4.70 19.36
CA ARG A 78 -13.22 3.47 19.88
C ARG A 78 -11.78 3.31 19.37
N LEU A 79 -11.55 3.59 18.09
CA LEU A 79 -10.21 3.57 17.49
C LEU A 79 -9.30 4.65 18.11
N VAL A 80 -9.79 5.89 18.22
CA VAL A 80 -9.07 6.99 18.88
C VAL A 80 -8.67 6.61 20.30
N ASN A 81 -9.61 6.06 21.07
CA ASN A 81 -9.35 5.68 22.46
C ASN A 81 -8.35 4.51 22.56
N ARG A 82 -8.40 3.55 21.63
CA ARG A 82 -7.41 2.46 21.55
C ARG A 82 -6.01 3.02 21.33
N TRP A 83 -5.81 3.81 20.27
CA TRP A 83 -4.50 4.35 19.92
C TRP A 83 -3.92 5.26 21.01
N ARG A 84 -4.75 6.08 21.67
CA ARG A 84 -4.32 6.87 22.83
C ARG A 84 -3.80 6.03 23.99
N ARG A 85 -4.39 4.84 24.23
CA ARG A 85 -3.91 3.90 25.25
C ARG A 85 -2.59 3.23 24.85
N GLU A 86 -2.31 3.16 23.56
CA GLU A 86 -1.03 2.69 23.01
C GLU A 86 0.04 3.80 22.93
N GLY A 87 -0.27 4.99 23.44
CA GLY A 87 0.66 6.13 23.47
C GLY A 87 0.68 6.95 22.19
N LEU A 88 -0.24 6.71 21.24
CA LEU A 88 -0.37 7.50 20.02
C LEU A 88 -1.33 8.69 20.27
N PRO A 89 -0.85 9.95 20.27
CA PRO A 89 -1.67 11.16 20.50
C PRO A 89 -2.57 11.49 19.30
N VAL A 90 -3.56 10.65 19.05
CA VAL A 90 -4.52 10.82 17.96
C VAL A 90 -5.80 11.48 18.45
N GLN A 91 -6.39 12.35 17.64
CA GLN A 91 -7.58 13.12 17.99
C GLN A 91 -8.70 12.85 17.00
N PHE A 92 -9.92 12.68 17.53
CA PHE A 92 -11.11 12.49 16.69
C PHE A 92 -11.27 13.60 15.65
N ARG A 93 -11.00 14.86 16.01
CA ARG A 93 -11.12 16.00 15.10
C ARG A 93 -10.23 15.85 13.86
N GLU A 94 -9.00 15.36 14.03
CA GLU A 94 -8.05 15.16 12.93
C GLU A 94 -8.55 14.02 12.02
N LEU A 95 -8.95 12.89 12.62
CA LEU A 95 -9.45 11.74 11.87
C LEU A 95 -10.79 12.00 11.17
N ALA A 96 -11.66 12.81 11.76
CA ALA A 96 -12.96 13.16 11.21
C ALA A 96 -12.87 14.25 10.13
N ALA A 97 -11.81 15.07 10.13
CA ALA A 97 -11.57 16.05 9.08
C ALA A 97 -11.27 15.34 7.74
N GLU A 98 -10.43 14.32 7.78
CA GLU A 98 -10.06 13.50 6.63
C GLU A 98 -10.23 12.01 6.99
N PRO A 99 -11.46 11.46 6.90
CA PRO A 99 -11.75 10.08 7.27
C PRO A 99 -11.31 9.11 6.16
N THR A 100 -10.05 9.19 5.74
CA THR A 100 -9.44 8.32 4.73
C THR A 100 -8.25 7.58 5.34
N LEU A 101 -7.94 6.39 4.81
CA LEU A 101 -6.81 5.62 5.33
C LEU A 101 -5.46 6.30 5.07
N ASP A 102 -5.32 6.99 3.94
CA ASP A 102 -4.12 7.75 3.59
C ASP A 102 -3.85 8.86 4.62
N ALA A 103 -4.84 9.72 4.88
CA ALA A 103 -4.70 10.80 5.84
C ALA A 103 -4.37 10.27 7.25
N TRP A 104 -5.05 9.22 7.69
CA TRP A 104 -4.80 8.61 9.00
C TRP A 104 -3.39 8.03 9.11
N GLN A 105 -2.93 7.34 8.06
CA GLN A 105 -1.56 6.83 8.01
C GLN A 105 -0.54 7.97 8.08
N ARG A 106 -0.77 9.09 7.39
CA ARG A 106 0.12 10.27 7.42
C ARG A 106 0.17 10.90 8.81
N HIS A 107 -0.95 10.96 9.53
CA HIS A 107 -0.96 11.42 10.91
C HIS A 107 -0.14 10.50 11.82
N PHE A 108 -0.24 9.17 11.66
CA PHE A 108 0.55 8.23 12.46
C PHE A 108 2.03 8.30 12.13
N ASP A 109 2.39 8.44 10.86
CA ASP A 109 3.77 8.63 10.42
C ASP A 109 4.35 9.93 11.01
N ALA A 110 3.61 11.04 10.94
CA ALA A 110 4.04 12.31 11.54
C ALA A 110 4.26 12.21 13.06
N VAL A 111 3.41 11.48 13.77
CA VAL A 111 3.56 11.22 15.21
C VAL A 111 4.77 10.32 15.49
N ALA A 112 5.01 9.30 14.67
CA ALA A 112 6.15 8.39 14.83
C ALA A 112 7.49 9.06 14.45
N ALA A 113 7.47 9.97 13.46
CA ALA A 113 8.60 10.76 12.99
C ALA A 113 8.93 11.95 13.90
N ALA A 114 8.08 12.24 14.89
CA ALA A 114 8.36 13.19 15.96
C ALA A 114 8.78 12.48 17.28
N PRO A 115 9.87 11.67 17.32
CA PRO A 115 10.42 11.25 18.58
C PRO A 115 11.24 12.41 19.16
N GLY A 116 10.71 13.12 20.16
CA GLY A 116 11.57 13.85 21.11
C GLY A 116 11.39 15.35 21.33
N GLU A 117 10.22 15.96 21.13
CA GLU A 117 9.95 17.34 21.61
C GLU A 117 9.02 17.40 22.83
N ALA A 118 9.10 16.41 23.73
CA ALA A 118 8.42 16.44 25.01
C ALA A 118 9.33 15.92 26.14
N SER A 119 10.29 16.77 26.53
CA SER A 119 10.59 17.13 27.93
C SER A 119 12.00 17.72 28.05
N ALA A 120 12.07 19.05 28.15
CA ALA A 120 13.15 19.79 28.80
C ALA A 120 12.56 20.53 30.01
#